data_AF-A0A134CG74-F1
#
_entry.id   AF-A0A134CG74-F1
#
_cell.length_a   1.000
_cell.length_b   1.000
_cell.length_c   1.000
_cell.angle_alpha   90.00
_cell.angle_beta   90.00
_cell.angle_gamma   90.00
#
_symmetry.space_group_name_H-M   'P 1'
#
loop_
_entity.id
_entity.type
_entity.pdbx_description
1 polymer ?
#
loop_
_entity_poly.entity_id
_entity_poly.type
_entity_poly.pdbx_seq_one_letter_code
_entity_poly.pdbx_strand_id
1 'polypeptide(L)' 'MNMSTALEINDTERTALTVRIPTQQKEEFFRLCEDRGMNASALIRMWVRNYIRDMHEEEEN' A
#
# COMPACT_ATOMS: atom_id res chain seq x y z
N MET A 1 -13.85 -34.64 -11.65
CA MET A 1 -14.17 -33.24 -11.95
C MET A 1 -13.45 -32.40 -10.91
N ASN A 2 -12.25 -31.93 -11.25
CA ASN A 2 -11.44 -31.02 -10.43
C ASN A 2 -10.89 -29.98 -11.40
N MET A 3 -11.31 -28.73 -11.25
CA MET A 3 -10.50 -27.57 -11.62
C MET A 3 -10.92 -26.46 -10.67
N SER A 4 -10.14 -26.33 -9.59
CA SER A 4 -10.09 -25.16 -8.77
C SER A 4 -9.68 -24.00 -9.67
N THR A 5 -10.58 -23.05 -9.92
CA THR A 5 -10.18 -21.72 -10.38
C THR A 5 -9.59 -21.00 -9.18
N ALA A 6 -8.32 -21.31 -8.88
CA ALA A 6 -7.46 -20.32 -8.27
C ALA A 6 -7.54 -19.11 -9.22
N LEU A 7 -8.12 -18.01 -8.75
CA LEU A 7 -7.89 -16.73 -9.41
C LEU A 7 -6.38 -16.57 -9.44
N GLU A 8 -5.80 -16.75 -10.63
CA GLU A 8 -4.46 -16.29 -10.93
C GLU A 8 -4.50 -14.79 -10.65
N ILE A 9 -4.08 -14.42 -9.44
CA ILE A 9 -3.68 -13.06 -9.13
C ILE A 9 -2.49 -12.86 -10.03
N ASN A 10 -2.77 -12.45 -11.28
CA ASN A 10 -1.78 -11.99 -12.22
C ASN A 10 -0.88 -11.05 -11.42
N ASP A 11 0.39 -11.42 -11.30
CA ASP A 11 1.44 -10.59 -10.72
C ASP A 11 1.33 -9.25 -11.45
N THR A 12 0.60 -8.34 -10.83
CA THR A 12 0.14 -7.11 -11.44
C THR A 12 1.40 -6.35 -11.80
N GLU A 13 1.54 -5.91 -13.05
CA GLU A 13 2.75 -5.22 -13.51
C GLU A 13 3.19 -4.21 -12.46
N ARG A 14 4.37 -4.46 -11.87
CA ARG A 14 4.87 -3.64 -10.77
C ARG A 14 5.57 -2.43 -11.35
N THR A 15 4.88 -1.31 -11.37
CA THR A 15 5.50 -0.03 -11.72
C THR A 15 6.24 0.54 -10.52
N ALA A 16 7.50 0.93 -10.71
CA ALA A 16 8.27 1.64 -9.71
C ALA A 16 7.82 3.12 -9.64
N LEU A 17 7.48 3.58 -8.44
CA LEU A 17 7.16 5.00 -8.17
C LEU A 17 8.20 5.58 -7.21
N THR A 18 8.77 6.72 -7.56
CA THR A 18 9.63 7.49 -6.67
C THR A 18 8.80 8.51 -5.90
N VAL A 19 8.75 8.37 -4.58
CA VAL A 19 8.06 9.31 -3.67
C VAL A 19 9.08 10.21 -3.00
N ARG A 20 8.79 11.52 -2.92
CA ARG A 20 9.59 12.48 -2.15
C ARG A 20 8.96 12.66 -0.78
N ILE A 21 9.73 12.40 0.28
CA ILE A 21 9.31 12.60 1.67
C ILE A 21 10.12 13.76 2.25
N PRO A 22 9.48 14.76 2.89
CA PRO A 22 10.18 15.83 3.60
C PRO A 22 11.17 15.26 4.61
N THR A 23 12.35 15.88 4.72
CA THR A 23 13.42 15.40 5.60
C THR A 23 12.96 15.22 7.04
N GLN A 24 12.13 16.12 7.54
CA GLN A 24 11.58 16.09 8.90
C GLN A 24 10.68 14.87 9.16
N GLN A 25 10.01 14.36 8.12
CA GLN A 25 9.08 13.23 8.21
C GLN A 25 9.76 11.89 7.89
N LYS A 26 11.00 11.93 7.35
CA LYS A 26 11.71 10.74 6.91
C LYS A 26 12.01 9.79 8.08
N GLU A 27 12.47 10.33 9.21
CA GLU A 27 12.79 9.52 10.39
C GLU A 27 11.55 8.85 10.98
N GLU A 28 10.46 9.60 11.08
CA GLU A 28 9.17 9.07 11.54
C GLU A 28 8.64 7.98 10.60
N PHE A 29 8.73 8.20 9.28
CA PHE A 29 8.33 7.21 8.28
C PHE A 29 9.08 5.88 8.44
N PHE A 30 10.40 5.92 8.61
CA PHE A 30 11.18 4.68 8.79
C PHE A 30 10.94 4.03 10.14
N ARG A 31 10.71 4.80 11.21
CA ARG A 31 10.30 4.24 12.50
C ARG A 31 8.98 3.47 12.38
N LEU A 32 8.00 4.03 11.67
CA LEU A 32 6.71 3.38 11.41
C LEU A 32 6.83 2.10 10.55
N CYS A 33 7.86 2.03 9.70
CA CYS A 33 8.20 0.81 8.97
C CYS A 33 8.71 -0.27 9.92
N GLU A 34 9.65 0.08 10.81
CA GLU A 34 10.24 -0.82 11.80
C GLU A 34 9.19 -1.34 12.79
N ASP A 35 8.41 -0.44 13.40
CA ASP A 35 7.38 -0.77 14.38
C ASP A 35 6.33 -1.76 13.84
N ARG A 36 6.08 -1.72 12.53
CA ARG A 36 5.11 -2.60 11.85
C ARG A 36 5.74 -3.80 11.15
N GLY A 37 7.06 -3.93 11.18
CA GLY A 37 7.77 -4.98 10.43
C GLY A 37 7.53 -4.91 8.92
N MET A 38 7.34 -3.70 8.36
CA MET A 38 7.02 -3.48 6.95
C MET A 38 8.15 -2.75 6.24
N ASN A 39 8.38 -3.06 4.96
CA ASN A 39 9.23 -2.19 4.14
C ASN A 39 8.45 -0.93 3.69
N ALA A 40 9.19 0.11 3.28
CA ALA A 40 8.63 1.39 2.83
C ALA A 40 7.53 1.22 1.76
N SER A 41 7.75 0.32 0.80
CA SER A 41 6.81 0.08 -0.28
C SER A 41 5.50 -0.55 0.22
N ALA A 42 5.58 -1.46 1.19
CA ALA A 42 4.41 -2.07 1.82
C ALA A 42 3.61 -1.04 2.64
N LEU A 43 4.30 -0.19 3.41
CA LEU A 43 3.66 0.86 4.19
C LEU A 43 2.92 1.87 3.30
N ILE A 44 3.58 2.34 2.22
CA ILE A 44 2.95 3.25 1.25
C ILE A 44 1.74 2.61 0.57
N ARG A 45 1.82 1.33 0.13
CA ARG A 45 0.66 0.62 -0.43
C ARG A 45 -0.51 0.50 0.55
N MET A 46 -0.23 0.31 1.83
CA MET A 46 -1.27 0.29 2.86
C MET A 46 -1.95 1.66 2.98
N TRP A 47 -1.17 2.74 3.08
CA TRP A 47 -1.71 4.09 3.16
C TRP A 47 -2.52 4.49 1.94
N VAL A 48 -2.04 4.21 0.73
CA VAL A 48 -2.78 4.50 -0.51
C VAL A 48 -4.12 3.76 -0.53
N ARG A 49 -4.14 2.47 -0.14
CA ARG A 49 -5.40 1.69 -0.10
C ARG A 49 -6.39 2.25 0.92
N ASN A 50 -5.91 2.61 2.11
CA ASN A 50 -6.77 3.19 3.14
C ASN A 50 -7.33 4.54 2.68
N TYR A 51 -6.48 5.42 2.14
CA TYR A 51 -6.90 6.72 1.64
C TYR A 51 -7.98 6.61 0.55
N ILE A 52 -7.78 5.73 -0.44
CA ILE A 52 -8.78 5.51 -1.50
C ILE A 52 -10.11 5.02 -0.91
N ARG A 53 -10.07 4.06 0.02
CA ARG A 53 -11.27 3.55 0.68
C ARG A 53 -12.00 4.68 1.42
N ASP A 54 -11.27 5.45 2.22
CA ASP A 54 -11.84 6.52 3.03
C ASP A 54 -12.47 7.62 2.13
N MET A 55 -11.90 7.91 0.95
CA MET A 55 -12.49 8.83 -0.03
C MET A 55 -13.80 8.31 -0.64
N HIS A 56 -13.91 7.00 -0.90
CA HIS A 56 -15.16 6.42 -1.40
C HIS A 56 -16.27 6.41 -0.34
N GLU A 57 -15.93 6.23 0.94
CA GLU A 57 -16.89 6.31 2.05
C GLU A 57 -17.42 7.75 2.28
N GLU A 58 -16.66 8.78 1.91
CA GLU A 58 -17.10 10.18 1.95
C GLU A 58 -18.05 10.55 0.81
N GLU A 59 -17.98 9.88 -0.35
CA GLU A 59 -18.88 10.13 -1.50
C GLU A 59 -20.26 9.46 -1.35
N GLU A 60 -20.38 8.45 -0.48
CA GLU A 60 -21.64 7.72 -0.23
C GLU A 60 -22.50 8.31 0.91
N ASN A 61 -22.02 9.36 1.60
CA ASN A 61 -22.71 10.06 2.70
C ASN A 61 -23.14 11.48 2.35
#